data_AF-A0A1S6IYJ0-F1
#
_entry.id   AF-A0A1S6IYJ0-F1
#
_cell.length_a   1.000
_cell.length_b   1.000
_cell.length_c   1.000
_cell.angle_alpha   90.00
_cell.angle_beta   90.00
_cell.angle_gamma   90.00
#
_symmetry.space_group_name_H-M   'P 1'
#
loop_
_entity.id
_entity.type
_entity.pdbx_description
1 polymer ?
#
loop_
_entity_poly.entity_id
_entity_poly.type
_entity_poly.pdbx_seq_one_letter_code
_entity_poly.pdbx_strand_id
1 'polypeptide(L)'
;MRVTDLFEQKKETLQQIHDLTQDIKYVVEQEDYDQLEELLDKRQSLMNKVNDVDIELQGLKIDATANNTFLNEIKDILKETIELDREIKARLGQEMVSLKQKIKTLRGNKNLKQAYYPQQRQNSGYFIDRKK
;
A
#
# COMPACT_ATOMS: atom_id res chain seq x y z
N MET A 1 16.88 -29.59 -11.12
CA MET A 1 17.41 -28.35 -10.51
C MET A 1 18.22 -28.73 -9.29
N ARG A 2 19.39 -28.13 -9.06
CA ARG A 2 20.17 -28.40 -7.83
C ARG A 2 19.59 -27.58 -6.68
N VAL A 3 19.72 -28.07 -5.44
CA VAL A 3 19.28 -27.36 -4.22
C VAL A 3 19.88 -25.95 -4.14
N THR A 4 21.13 -25.79 -4.57
CA THR A 4 21.82 -24.51 -4.64
C THR A 4 21.14 -23.53 -5.59
N ASP A 5 20.63 -24.02 -6.73
CA ASP A 5 19.96 -23.17 -7.73
C ASP A 5 18.64 -22.63 -7.17
N LEU A 6 17.91 -23.44 -6.39
CA LEU A 6 16.69 -23.02 -5.69
C LEU A 6 16.95 -21.94 -4.64
N PHE A 7 18.04 -22.06 -3.86
CA PHE A 7 18.41 -21.04 -2.88
C PHE A 7 18.81 -19.73 -3.54
N GLU A 8 19.57 -19.80 -4.65
CA GLU A 8 19.94 -18.60 -5.41
C GLU A 8 18.70 -17.92 -6.00
N GLN A 9 17.79 -18.70 -6.59
CA GLN A 9 16.53 -18.19 -7.12
C GLN A 9 15.67 -17.55 -6.01
N LYS A 10 15.61 -18.17 -4.83
CA LYS A 10 14.90 -17.60 -3.67
C LYS A 10 15.50 -16.26 -3.26
N LYS A 11 16.82 -16.20 -3.15
CA LYS A 11 17.56 -14.99 -2.79
C LYS A 11 17.32 -13.87 -3.81
N GLU A 12 17.45 -14.17 -5.10
CA GLU A 12 17.21 -13.19 -6.17
C GLU A 12 15.77 -12.67 -6.14
N THR A 13 14.79 -13.55 -5.97
CA THR A 13 13.38 -13.16 -5.89
C THR A 13 13.13 -12.29 -4.65
N LEU A 14 13.75 -12.59 -3.51
CA LEU A 14 13.67 -11.76 -2.31
C LEU A 14 14.36 -10.41 -2.47
N GLN A 15 15.48 -10.36 -3.18
CA GLN A 15 16.13 -9.09 -3.51
C GLN A 15 15.21 -8.22 -4.37
N GLN A 16 14.56 -8.79 -5.38
CA GLN A 16 13.58 -8.06 -6.19
C GLN A 16 12.38 -7.56 -5.36
N ILE A 17 11.93 -8.34 -4.38
CA ILE A 17 10.88 -7.88 -3.43
C ILE A 17 11.37 -6.72 -2.58
N HIS A 18 12.61 -6.79 -2.10
CA HIS A 18 13.23 -5.71 -1.33
C HIS A 18 13.32 -4.43 -2.16
N ASP A 19 13.82 -4.51 -3.39
CA ASP A 19 13.97 -3.38 -4.29
C ASP A 19 12.59 -2.75 -4.62
N LEU A 20 11.57 -3.57 -4.91
CA LEU A 20 10.20 -3.07 -5.07
C LEU A 20 9.66 -2.42 -3.79
N THR A 21 10.04 -2.91 -2.61
CA THR A 21 9.64 -2.29 -1.34
C THR A 21 10.28 -0.91 -1.17
N GLN A 22 11.53 -0.73 -1.62
CA GLN A 22 12.17 0.58 -1.67
C GLN A 22 11.47 1.53 -2.67
N ASP A 23 11.10 1.03 -3.84
CA ASP A 23 10.36 1.81 -4.84
C ASP A 23 8.98 2.23 -4.31
N ILE A 24 8.26 1.33 -3.64
CA ILE A 24 6.99 1.63 -2.96
C ILE A 24 7.19 2.72 -1.92
N LYS A 25 8.26 2.63 -1.10
CA LYS A 25 8.57 3.68 -0.12
C LYS A 25 8.76 5.02 -0.80
N TYR A 26 9.55 5.07 -1.87
CA TYR A 26 9.77 6.29 -2.63
C TYR A 26 8.47 6.86 -3.20
N VAL A 27 7.64 6.03 -3.82
CA VAL A 27 6.33 6.44 -4.37
C VAL A 27 5.41 7.01 -3.29
N VAL A 28 5.35 6.37 -2.11
CA VAL A 28 4.57 6.86 -0.97
C VAL A 28 5.12 8.19 -0.46
N GLU A 29 6.45 8.37 -0.40
CA GLU A 29 7.06 9.65 0.00
C GLU A 29 6.79 10.78 -0.99
N GLN A 30 6.65 10.47 -2.28
CA GLN A 30 6.30 11.44 -3.33
C GLN A 30 4.79 11.66 -3.51
N GLU A 31 3.94 10.93 -2.78
CA GLU A 31 2.48 10.91 -2.95
C GLU A 31 2.02 10.53 -4.38
N ASP A 32 2.84 9.80 -5.16
CA ASP A 32 2.55 9.37 -6.55
C ASP A 32 1.78 8.04 -6.59
N TYR A 33 0.58 8.03 -6.02
CA TYR A 33 -0.17 6.79 -5.82
C TYR A 33 -0.66 6.12 -7.11
N ASP A 34 -0.55 6.78 -8.27
CA ASP A 34 -0.93 6.20 -9.57
C ASP A 34 -0.04 4.98 -9.90
N GLN A 35 1.22 4.97 -9.47
CA GLN A 35 2.16 3.86 -9.68
C GLN A 35 2.12 2.80 -8.56
N LEU A 36 1.46 3.10 -7.44
CA LEU A 36 1.51 2.25 -6.25
C LEU A 36 0.82 0.89 -6.48
N GLU A 37 -0.32 0.88 -7.18
CA GLU A 37 -1.06 -0.36 -7.45
C GLU A 37 -0.23 -1.35 -8.28
N GLU A 38 0.43 -0.86 -9.35
CA GLU A 38 1.28 -1.70 -10.20
C GLU A 38 2.46 -2.29 -9.43
N LEU A 39 3.11 -1.50 -8.57
CA LEU A 39 4.23 -1.96 -7.75
C LEU A 39 3.79 -3.03 -6.73
N LEU A 40 2.62 -2.85 -6.11
CA LEU A 40 2.06 -3.82 -5.18
C LEU A 40 1.70 -5.14 -5.87
N ASP A 41 1.12 -5.10 -7.06
CA ASP A 41 0.79 -6.29 -7.85
C ASP A 41 2.05 -7.06 -8.27
N LYS A 42 3.07 -6.34 -8.77
CA LYS A 42 4.38 -6.93 -9.09
C LYS A 42 4.99 -7.59 -7.86
N ARG A 43 4.97 -6.92 -6.72
CA ARG A 43 5.49 -7.44 -5.46
C ARG A 43 4.74 -8.69 -5.02
N GLN A 44 3.41 -8.72 -5.11
CA GLN A 44 2.61 -9.90 -4.77
C GLN A 44 2.92 -11.09 -5.69
N SER A 45 3.15 -10.84 -6.99
CA SER A 45 3.57 -11.88 -7.93
C SER A 45 4.90 -12.51 -7.51
N LEU A 46 5.88 -11.71 -7.09
CA LEU A 46 7.15 -12.23 -6.58
C LEU A 46 7.01 -13.00 -5.27
N MET A 47 6.15 -12.55 -4.34
CA MET A 47 5.86 -13.30 -3.12
C MET A 47 5.29 -14.69 -3.42
N ASN A 48 4.41 -14.79 -4.43
CA ASN A 48 3.88 -16.08 -4.87
C ASN A 48 5.01 -16.98 -5.40
N LYS A 49 5.94 -16.44 -6.19
CA LYS A 49 7.13 -17.19 -6.64
C LYS A 49 8.01 -17.67 -5.49
N VAL A 50 8.22 -16.85 -4.46
CA VAL A 50 8.96 -17.29 -3.25
C VAL A 50 8.24 -18.46 -2.58
N ASN A 51 6.92 -18.41 -2.47
CA ASN A 51 6.13 -19.51 -1.89
C ASN A 51 6.30 -20.81 -2.71
N ASP A 52 6.30 -20.71 -4.04
CA ASP A 52 6.52 -21.87 -4.92
C ASP A 52 7.91 -22.48 -4.70
N VAL A 53 8.96 -21.64 -4.66
CA VAL A 53 10.34 -22.07 -4.37
C VAL A 53 10.46 -22.69 -2.98
N ASP A 54 9.74 -22.17 -1.99
CA ASP A 54 9.73 -22.71 -0.63
C ASP A 54 9.08 -24.08 -0.54
N ILE A 55 8.00 -24.30 -1.29
CA ILE A 55 7.36 -25.62 -1.41
C ILE A 55 8.35 -26.62 -2.05
N GLU A 56 9.06 -26.22 -3.10
CA GLU A 56 10.08 -27.06 -3.74
C GLU A 56 11.23 -27.39 -2.79
N LEU A 57 11.73 -26.41 -2.03
CA LEU A 57 12.79 -26.61 -1.05
C LEU A 57 12.37 -27.55 0.10
N GLN A 58 11.13 -27.44 0.59
CA GLN A 58 10.61 -28.32 1.65
C GLN A 58 10.51 -29.79 1.21
N GLY A 59 10.29 -30.04 -0.08
CA GLY A 59 10.26 -31.40 -0.64
C GLY A 59 11.64 -32.07 -0.71
N LEU A 60 12.72 -31.29 -0.56
CA LEU A 60 14.09 -31.80 -0.63
C LEU A 60 14.63 -32.06 0.78
N LYS A 61 15.26 -33.21 1.00
CA LYS A 61 16.00 -33.50 2.23
C LYS A 61 17.30 -32.69 2.22
N ILE A 62 17.23 -31.45 2.69
CA ILE A 62 18.35 -30.53 2.70
C ILE A 62 19.20 -30.75 3.95
N ASP A 63 20.51 -30.99 3.77
CA ASP A 63 21.47 -31.02 4.87
C ASP A 63 21.67 -29.60 5.43
N ALA A 64 21.37 -29.43 6.72
CA ALA A 64 21.29 -28.11 7.37
C ALA A 64 22.65 -27.38 7.45
N THR A 65 23.77 -28.09 7.36
CA THR A 65 25.12 -27.55 7.56
C THR A 65 25.71 -26.87 6.33
N ALA A 66 25.35 -27.30 5.11
CA ALA A 66 25.92 -26.77 3.87
C ALA A 66 25.30 -25.43 3.42
N ASN A 67 24.10 -25.09 3.90
CA ASN A 67 23.32 -23.96 3.38
C ASN A 67 23.20 -22.78 4.35
N ASN A 68 23.94 -22.79 5.45
CA ASN A 68 23.86 -21.72 6.47
C ASN A 68 24.18 -20.33 5.92
N THR A 69 25.10 -20.20 4.96
CA THR A 69 25.43 -18.90 4.34
C THR A 69 24.23 -18.32 3.59
N PHE A 70 23.59 -19.12 2.72
CA PHE A 70 22.41 -18.70 1.97
C PHE A 70 21.25 -18.31 2.90
N LEU A 71 21.04 -19.08 3.96
CA LEU A 71 19.99 -18.79 4.94
C LEU A 71 20.23 -17.48 5.68
N ASN A 72 21.48 -17.14 6.00
CA ASN A 72 21.82 -15.87 6.65
C ASN A 72 21.56 -14.68 5.70
N GLU A 73 22.02 -14.75 4.45
CA GLU A 73 21.78 -13.69 3.46
C GLU A 73 20.29 -13.46 3.20
N ILE A 74 19.52 -14.55 3.03
CA ILE A 74 18.06 -14.50 2.90
C ILE A 74 17.41 -13.84 4.11
N LYS A 75 17.88 -14.17 5.31
CA LYS A 75 17.34 -13.63 6.56
C LYS A 75 17.62 -12.14 6.70
N ASP A 76 18.78 -11.68 6.27
CA ASP A 76 19.14 -10.26 6.31
C ASP A 76 18.25 -9.45 5.35
N ILE A 77 18.07 -9.91 4.10
CA ILE A 77 17.17 -9.27 3.12
C ILE A 77 15.73 -9.20 3.66
N LEU A 78 15.24 -10.30 4.25
CA LEU A 78 13.89 -10.35 4.83
C LEU A 78 13.73 -9.35 5.97
N LYS A 79 14.73 -9.25 6.84
CA LYS A 79 14.72 -8.31 7.97
C LYS A 79 14.63 -6.87 7.47
N GLU A 80 15.46 -6.49 6.51
CA GLU A 80 15.46 -5.15 5.93
C GLU A 80 14.11 -4.84 5.25
N THR A 81 13.59 -5.79 4.47
CA THR A 81 12.27 -5.67 3.83
C THR A 81 11.15 -5.44 4.84
N ILE A 82 11.16 -6.18 5.96
CA ILE A 82 10.15 -6.05 7.02
C ILE A 82 10.22 -4.67 7.70
N GLU A 83 11.41 -4.14 7.94
CA GLU A 83 11.53 -2.80 8.53
C GLU A 83 11.03 -1.73 7.56
N LEU A 84 11.35 -1.83 6.26
CA LEU A 84 10.80 -0.93 5.24
C LEU A 84 9.27 -0.98 5.17
N ASP A 85 8.68 -2.18 5.21
CA ASP A 85 7.22 -2.34 5.24
C ASP A 85 6.57 -1.64 6.45
N ARG A 86 7.21 -1.73 7.62
CA ARG A 86 6.72 -1.05 8.82
C ARG A 86 6.74 0.46 8.65
N GLU A 87 7.81 1.01 8.07
CA GLU A 87 7.93 2.44 7.78
C GLU A 87 6.84 2.89 6.80
N ILE A 88 6.67 2.18 5.69
CA ILE A 88 5.65 2.47 4.66
C ILE A 88 4.26 2.46 5.29
N LYS A 89 3.94 1.41 6.07
CA LYS A 89 2.65 1.27 6.73
C LYS A 89 2.38 2.39 7.73
N ALA A 90 3.39 2.77 8.51
CA ALA A 90 3.28 3.88 9.45
C ALA A 90 2.98 5.20 8.73
N ARG A 91 3.67 5.45 7.60
CA ARG A 91 3.50 6.65 6.79
C ARG A 91 2.11 6.75 6.16
N LEU A 92 1.67 5.70 5.47
CA LEU A 92 0.32 5.63 4.90
C LEU A 92 -0.77 5.80 5.98
N GLY A 93 -0.53 5.24 7.18
CA GLY A 93 -1.42 5.42 8.33
C GLY A 93 -1.56 6.88 8.75
N GLN A 94 -0.46 7.62 8.83
CA GLN A 94 -0.46 9.06 9.15
C GLN A 94 -1.18 9.87 8.09
N GLU A 95 -0.95 9.58 6.81
CA GLU A 95 -1.60 10.25 5.67
C GLU A 95 -3.11 10.01 5.67
N MET A 96 -3.56 8.78 5.94
CA MET A 96 -4.97 8.46 6.05
C MET A 96 -5.66 9.25 7.17
N VAL A 97 -4.99 9.42 8.31
CA VAL A 97 -5.50 10.24 9.43
C VAL A 97 -5.63 11.71 9.02
N SER A 98 -4.60 12.26 8.37
CA SER A 98 -4.60 13.63 7.83
C SER A 98 -5.75 13.85 6.83
N LEU A 99 -5.94 12.94 5.88
CA LEU A 99 -7.02 12.99 4.90
C LEU A 99 -8.40 12.96 5.57
N LYS A 100 -8.61 12.09 6.55
CA LYS A 100 -9.87 12.04 7.32
C LYS A 100 -10.16 13.36 8.02
N GLN A 101 -9.15 14.00 8.60
CA GLN A 101 -9.29 15.31 9.23
C GLN A 101 -9.66 16.40 8.20
N LYS A 102 -8.98 16.43 7.04
CA LYS A 102 -9.29 17.37 5.94
C LYS A 102 -10.73 17.19 5.43
N ILE A 103 -11.21 15.95 5.28
CA ILE A 103 -12.60 15.69 4.88
C ILE A 103 -13.58 16.20 5.94
N LYS A 104 -13.27 15.98 7.24
CA LYS A 104 -14.11 16.46 8.35
C LYS A 104 -14.22 17.98 8.37
N THR A 105 -13.12 18.70 8.19
CA THR A 105 -13.14 20.18 8.16
C THR A 105 -13.89 20.71 6.95
N LEU A 106 -13.72 20.12 5.77
CA LEU A 106 -14.47 20.49 4.56
C LEU A 106 -15.99 20.31 4.74
N ARG A 107 -16.43 19.21 5.39
CA ARG A 107 -17.85 18.99 5.72
C ARG A 107 -18.36 20.02 6.72
N GLY A 108 -17.60 20.32 7.77
CA GLY A 108 -17.95 21.37 8.75
C GLY A 108 -18.10 22.75 8.11
N ASN A 109 -17.18 23.11 7.21
CA ASN A 109 -17.19 24.40 6.51
C ASN A 109 -18.38 24.55 5.53
N LYS A 110 -18.81 23.45 4.90
CA LYS A 110 -20.04 23.45 4.07
C LYS A 110 -21.28 23.75 4.92
N ASN A 111 -21.39 23.16 6.11
CA ASN A 111 -22.53 23.39 7.01
C ASN A 111 -22.55 24.83 7.55
N LEU A 112 -21.38 25.40 7.86
CA LEU A 112 -21.24 26.80 8.29
C LEU A 112 -21.70 27.79 7.21
N LYS A 113 -21.33 27.59 5.94
CA LYS A 113 -21.81 28.44 4.84
C LYS A 113 -23.34 28.40 4.66
N GLN A 114 -23.97 27.26 4.95
CA GLN A 114 -25.42 27.10 4.87
C GLN A 114 -26.16 27.75 6.06
N ALA A 115 -25.51 27.84 7.23
CA ALA A 115 -26.07 28.50 8.41
C ALA A 115 -26.13 30.03 8.29
N TYR A 116 -25.14 30.64 7.61
CA TYR A 116 -25.09 32.11 7.43
C TYR A 116 -25.78 32.61 6.15
N TYR A 117 -26.07 31.73 5.19
CA TYR A 117 -26.87 32.04 4.02
C TYR A 117 -28.08 31.10 3.96
N PRO A 118 -29.15 31.34 4.75
CA PRO A 118 -30.39 30.60 4.57
C PRO A 118 -30.87 30.86 3.14
N GLN A 119 -30.93 29.81 2.32
CA GLN A 119 -31.54 29.86 0.99
C GLN A 119 -32.91 30.52 1.14
N GLN A 120 -33.08 31.69 0.54
CA GLN A 120 -34.38 32.32 0.39
C GLN A 120 -35.27 31.33 -0.35
N ARG A 121 -36.12 30.61 0.39
CA ARG A 121 -37.23 29.87 -0.19
C ARG A 121 -38.07 30.92 -0.91
N GLN A 122 -37.95 30.99 -2.22
CA GLN A 122 -38.90 31.69 -3.07
C GLN A 122 -40.24 30.98 -2.89
N ASN A 123 -41.02 31.44 -1.91
CA ASN A 123 -42.44 31.13 -1.87
C ASN A 123 -43.04 31.77 -3.12
N SER A 124 -43.36 30.95 -4.11
CA SER A 124 -44.16 31.31 -5.28
C SER A 124 -45.53 31.76 -4.80
N GLY A 125 -45.65 33.03 -4.41
CA GLY A 125 -46.91 33.69 -4.14
C GLY A 125 -47.66 33.90 -5.46
N TYR A 126 -48.76 33.19 -5.66
CA TYR A 126 -49.67 33.45 -6.77
C TYR A 126 -50.42 34.76 -6.51
N PHE A 127 -50.23 35.75 -7.38
CA PHE A 127 -51.10 36.92 -7.46
C PHE A 127 -52.41 36.50 -8.15
N ILE A 128 -53.52 36.51 -7.42
CA ILE A 128 -54.86 36.39 -8.03
C ILE A 128 -55.35 37.82 -8.30
N ASP A 129 -55.23 38.27 -9.55
CA ASP A 129 -55.89 39.49 -10.02
C ASP A 129 -57.39 39.20 -10.19
N ARG A 130 -58.23 39.78 -9.33
CA ARG A 130 -59.69 39.75 -9.49
C ARG A 130 -60.11 40.98 -10.28
N LYS A 131 -60.26 40.84 -11.59
CA LYS A 131 -60.96 41.84 -12.41
C LYS A 131 -62.48 41.67 -12.26
N LYS A 132 -63.13 42.79 -11.92
CA LYS A 132 -64.58 42.99 -11.89
C LYS A 132 -65.18 42.99 -13.29
#